data_AF-A0A4Z2CIN7-F1
#
_entry.id   AF-A0A4Z2CIN7-F1
#
_cell.length_a   1.000
_cell.length_b   1.000
_cell.length_c   1.000
_cell.angle_alpha   90.00
_cell.angle_beta   90.00
_cell.angle_gamma   90.00
#
_symmetry.space_group_name_H-M   'P 1'
#
loop_
_entity.id
_entity.type
_entity.pdbx_description
1 polymer ?
#
loop_
_entity_poly.entity_id
_entity_poly.type
_entity_poly.pdbx_seq_one_letter_code
_entity_poly.pdbx_strand_id
1 'polypeptide(L)'
;MGISSNKRKHEESSKSGDYTIREAKSTFFMLEFMRQLVEAAIHIHKAGVFHRDLKPENILIEYDEARLIPRVRIIDFGCGCFMTPGYHGYEM
;
A
#
# COMPACT_ATOMS: atom_id res chain seq x y z
N MET A 1 -27.42 -57.88 -5.71
CA MET A 1 -27.41 -57.11 -4.45
C MET A 1 -25.95 -56.83 -4.11
N GLY A 2 -25.41 -55.63 -3.96
CA GLY A 2 -25.95 -54.28 -3.98
C GLY A 2 -24.82 -53.31 -4.37
N ILE A 3 -25.22 -52.10 -4.76
CA ILE A 3 -24.41 -51.04 -5.34
C ILE A 3 -23.67 -50.35 -4.19
N SER A 4 -22.33 -50.25 -4.23
CA SER A 4 -21.58 -49.46 -3.24
C SER A 4 -21.26 -48.08 -3.79
N SER A 5 -21.72 -47.10 -3.02
CA SER A 5 -22.01 -45.73 -3.39
C SER A 5 -20.79 -44.85 -3.62
N ASN A 6 -21.01 -43.95 -4.58
CA ASN A 6 -20.25 -42.78 -4.96
C ASN A 6 -20.03 -41.84 -3.74
N LYS A 7 -18.81 -41.75 -3.20
CA LYS A 7 -18.40 -40.75 -2.18
C LYS A 7 -17.06 -40.10 -2.57
N ARG A 8 -17.01 -39.36 -3.68
CA ARG A 8 -15.81 -38.57 -4.06
C ARG A 8 -16.11 -37.26 -4.82
N LYS A 9 -17.24 -36.62 -4.58
CA LYS A 9 -17.57 -35.33 -5.23
C LYS A 9 -18.27 -34.38 -4.28
N HIS A 10 -17.59 -33.83 -3.27
CA HIS A 10 -18.16 -32.70 -2.53
C HIS A 10 -17.21 -31.69 -1.87
N GLU A 11 -15.88 -31.77 -2.05
CA GLU A 11 -14.94 -30.88 -1.31
C GLU A 11 -14.12 -29.89 -2.16
N GLU A 12 -14.28 -29.85 -3.48
CA GLU A 12 -13.43 -28.99 -4.34
C GLU A 12 -14.02 -27.60 -4.67
N SER A 13 -15.29 -27.34 -4.34
CA SER A 13 -15.97 -26.10 -4.79
C SER A 13 -15.77 -24.88 -3.88
N SER A 14 -15.13 -25.02 -2.72
CA SER A 14 -15.09 -23.96 -1.70
C SER A 14 -13.80 -23.13 -1.69
N LYS A 15 -12.76 -23.52 -2.44
CA LYS A 15 -11.43 -22.90 -2.35
C LYS A 15 -11.25 -21.65 -3.22
N SER A 16 -12.00 -21.50 -4.31
CA SER A 16 -11.81 -20.39 -5.27
C SER A 16 -12.24 -19.03 -4.72
N GLY A 17 -13.30 -18.97 -3.92
CA GLY A 17 -13.83 -17.71 -3.37
C GLY A 17 -12.90 -17.02 -2.36
N ASP A 18 -12.14 -17.80 -1.58
CA ASP A 18 -11.22 -17.27 -0.56
C ASP A 18 -9.97 -16.61 -1.16
N TYR A 19 -9.45 -17.14 -2.28
CA TYR A 19 -8.30 -16.53 -2.96
C TYR A 19 -8.65 -15.15 -3.52
N THR A 20 -9.80 -15.01 -4.18
CA THR A 20 -10.25 -13.73 -4.74
C THR A 20 -10.44 -12.67 -3.66
N ILE A 21 -10.98 -13.03 -2.50
CA ILE A 21 -11.16 -12.09 -1.37
C ILE A 21 -9.80 -11.67 -0.78
N ARG A 22 -8.84 -12.59 -0.62
CA ARG A 22 -7.51 -12.28 -0.09
C ARG A 22 -6.73 -11.38 -1.05
N GLU A 23 -6.78 -11.66 -2.34
CA GLU A 23 -6.14 -10.86 -3.38
C GLU A 23 -6.73 -9.45 -3.46
N ALA A 24 -8.07 -9.33 -3.40
CA ALA A 24 -8.75 -8.05 -3.37
C ALA A 24 -8.38 -7.23 -2.12
N LYS A 25 -8.31 -7.86 -0.93
CA LYS A 25 -7.85 -7.20 0.30
C LYS A 25 -6.42 -6.71 0.17
N SER A 26 -5.50 -7.56 -0.31
CA SER A 26 -4.09 -7.17 -0.52
C SER A 26 -3.97 -6.01 -1.50
N THR A 27 -4.73 -6.05 -2.61
CA THR A 27 -4.73 -4.98 -3.62
C THR A 27 -5.23 -3.68 -3.03
N PHE A 28 -6.32 -3.71 -2.26
CA PHE A 28 -6.85 -2.54 -1.57
C PHE A 28 -5.82 -1.92 -0.62
N PHE A 29 -5.14 -2.73 0.19
CA PHE A 29 -4.07 -2.25 1.08
C PHE A 29 -2.90 -1.62 0.30
N MET A 30 -2.47 -2.22 -0.81
CA MET A 30 -1.39 -1.68 -1.63
C MET A 30 -1.76 -0.33 -2.26
N LEU A 31 -2.98 -0.20 -2.79
CA LEU A 31 -3.47 1.05 -3.38
C LEU A 31 -3.49 2.18 -2.35
N GLU A 32 -3.99 1.88 -1.15
CA GLU A 32 -4.09 2.87 -0.09
C GLU A 32 -2.72 3.26 0.49
N PHE A 33 -1.79 2.32 0.55
CA PHE A 33 -0.39 2.60 0.89
C PHE A 33 0.26 3.55 -0.13
N MET A 34 0.11 3.25 -1.43
CA MET A 34 0.64 4.10 -2.51
C MET A 34 0.00 5.49 -2.52
N ARG A 35 -1.31 5.58 -2.27
CA ARG A 35 -2.03 6.85 -2.15
C ARG A 35 -1.42 7.71 -1.06
N GLN A 36 -1.22 7.16 0.15
CA GLN A 36 -0.62 7.90 1.26
C GLN A 36 0.82 8.34 0.98
N LEU A 37 1.63 7.49 0.32
CA LEU A 37 3.00 7.86 -0.08
C LEU A 37 3.02 9.04 -1.05
N VAL A 38 2.15 9.02 -2.07
CA VAL A 38 2.04 10.12 -3.04
C VAL A 38 1.57 11.40 -2.36
N GLU A 39 0.60 11.31 -1.45
CA GLU A 39 0.14 12.47 -0.68
C GLU A 39 1.23 13.06 0.22
N ALA A 40 2.00 12.20 0.90
CA ALA A 40 3.13 12.62 1.70
C ALA A 40 4.21 13.30 0.84
N ALA A 41 4.52 12.74 -0.34
CA ALA A 41 5.47 13.32 -1.30
C ALA A 41 5.00 14.70 -1.82
N ILE A 42 3.72 14.84 -2.16
CA ILE A 42 3.13 16.12 -2.55
C ILE A 42 3.23 17.12 -1.39
N HIS A 43 2.94 16.68 -0.16
CA HIS A 43 2.99 17.54 1.01
C HIS A 43 4.40 18.10 1.26
N ILE A 44 5.43 17.25 1.26
CA ILE A 44 6.81 17.71 1.44
C ILE A 44 7.25 18.62 0.29
N HIS A 45 6.82 18.34 -0.95
CA HIS A 45 7.14 19.20 -2.08
C HIS A 45 6.50 20.58 -1.96
N LYS A 46 5.22 20.64 -1.55
CA LYS A 46 4.53 21.90 -1.25
C LYS A 46 5.17 22.68 -0.11
N ALA A 47 5.79 21.98 0.85
CA ALA A 47 6.61 22.60 1.90
C ALA A 47 7.98 23.07 1.39
N GLY A 48 8.25 22.97 0.08
CA GLY A 48 9.52 23.37 -0.53
C GLY A 48 10.65 22.41 -0.21
N VAL A 49 10.38 21.17 0.18
CA VAL A 49 11.39 20.17 0.55
C VAL A 49 11.41 19.04 -0.47
N PHE A 50 12.58 18.76 -1.02
CA PHE A 50 12.82 17.55 -1.81
C PHE A 50 13.56 16.52 -0.96
N HIS A 51 12.96 15.34 -0.73
CA HIS A 51 13.50 14.32 0.19
C HIS A 51 14.80 13.68 -0.28
N ARG A 52 14.91 13.40 -1.58
CA ARG A 52 16.04 12.75 -2.28
C ARG A 52 16.43 11.33 -1.88
N ASP A 53 16.00 10.84 -0.71
CA ASP A 53 16.32 9.48 -0.25
C ASP A 53 15.05 8.70 0.14
N LEU A 54 14.06 8.65 -0.76
CA LEU A 54 12.86 7.85 -0.55
C LEU A 54 13.15 6.38 -0.86
N LYS A 55 13.09 5.57 0.19
CA LYS A 55 13.31 4.13 0.17
C LYS A 55 12.48 3.49 1.29
N PRO A 56 12.21 2.17 1.25
CA PRO A 56 11.40 1.49 2.26
C PRO A 56 11.85 1.75 3.71
N GLU A 57 13.16 1.85 3.94
CA GLU A 57 13.76 2.10 5.25
C GLU A 57 13.37 3.48 5.83
N ASN A 58 13.05 4.44 4.95
CA ASN A 58 12.64 5.80 5.30
C ASN A 58 11.11 5.97 5.29
N ILE A 59 10.36 4.86 5.34
CA ILE A 59 8.91 4.84 5.39
C ILE A 59 8.48 4.10 6.66
N LEU A 60 7.81 4.81 7.57
CA LEU A 60 7.24 4.24 8.78
C LEU A 60 5.75 3.90 8.57
N ILE A 61 5.37 2.71 9.03
CA ILE A 61 3.97 2.25 9.05
C ILE A 61 3.49 2.24 10.50
N GLU A 62 2.46 3.04 10.78
CA GLU A 62 1.83 3.15 12.10
C GLU A 62 0.50 2.38 12.09
N TYR A 63 0.45 1.32 12.89
CA TYR A 63 -0.75 0.50 13.09
C TYR A 63 -1.57 1.06 14.25
N ASP A 64 -2.89 1.07 14.08
CA ASP A 64 -3.86 1.52 15.08
C ASP A 64 -5.06 0.59 15.02
N GLU A 65 -5.44 -0.01 16.14
CA GLU A 65 -6.57 -0.93 16.23
C GLU A 65 -7.90 -0.27 15.83
N ALA A 66 -8.01 1.05 15.97
CA ALA A 66 -9.18 1.81 15.54
C ALA A 66 -9.22 2.09 14.03
N ARG A 67 -8.16 1.75 13.28
CA ARG A 67 -8.04 2.04 11.84
C ARG A 67 -7.91 0.76 11.03
N LEU A 68 -8.78 0.63 10.03
CA LEU A 68 -8.68 -0.45 9.05
C LEU A 68 -7.42 -0.34 8.19
N ILE A 69 -6.95 0.90 7.96
CA ILE A 69 -5.81 1.23 7.11
C ILE A 69 -4.68 1.81 7.99
N PRO A 70 -3.48 1.20 7.98
CA PRO A 70 -2.30 1.76 8.65
C PRO A 70 -1.91 3.12 8.07
N ARG A 71 -1.35 3.99 8.90
CA ARG A 71 -0.83 5.28 8.46
C ARG A 71 0.59 5.15 7.93
N VAL A 72 0.88 5.82 6.82
CA VAL A 72 2.21 5.91 6.24
C VAL A 72 2.84 7.26 6.59
N ARG A 73 4.11 7.25 7.01
CA ARG A 73 4.89 8.46 7.29
C ARG A 73 6.25 8.36 6.62
N ILE A 74 6.66 9.44 5.95
CA ILE A 74 8.02 9.60 5.43
C ILE A 74 8.89 10.14 6.56
N ILE A 75 10.06 9.51 6.78
CA ILE A 75 11.04 9.89 7.80
C ILE A 75 12.42 10.09 7.17
N ASP A 76 13.35 10.63 7.96
CA ASP A 76 14.76 10.83 7.61
C ASP A 76 15.01 11.79 6.41
N PHE A 77 14.91 13.08 6.71
CA PHE A 77 15.20 14.16 5.76
C PHE A 77 16.70 14.54 5.72
N GLY A 78 17.60 13.71 6.26
CA GLY A 78 19.04 14.02 6.33
C GLY A 78 19.69 14.26 4.96
N CYS A 79 19.17 13.60 3.93
CA CYS A 79 19.58 13.76 2.53
C CYS A 79 18.78 14.82 1.76
N GLY A 80 17.78 15.45 2.38
CA GLY A 80 16.88 16.38 1.73
C GLY A 80 17.51 17.73 1.39
N CYS A 81 16.80 18.53 0.60
CA CYS A 81 17.15 19.94 0.36
C CYS A 81 15.90 20.80 0.17
N PHE A 82 16.03 22.09 0.44
CA PHE A 82 15.01 23.06 0.05
C PHE A 82 15.06 23.31 -1.45
N MET A 83 13.88 23.36 -2.07
CA MET A 83 13.73 23.76 -3.46
C MET A 83 13.80 25.28 -3.55
N THR A 84 14.76 25.79 -4.33
CA THR A 84 14.83 27.22 -4.64
C THR A 84 13.68 27.59 -5.57
N PRO A 85 12.89 28.63 -5.27
CA PRO A 85 11.89 29.15 -6.21
C PRO A 85 12.61 29.63 -7.47
N GLY A 86 12.42 28.93 -8.60
CA GLY A 86 13.05 29.27 -9.88
C GLY A 86 13.45 28.09 -10.75
N TYR A 87 13.63 26.89 -10.18
CA TYR A 87 13.73 25.64 -10.95
C TYR A 87 12.33 25.01 -11.08
N HIS A 88 11.47 25.63 -11.88
CA HIS A 88 10.20 25.04 -12.32
C HIS A 88 10.51 23.98 -13.39
N GLY A 89 10.93 22.80 -12.94
CA GLY A 89 11.19 21.65 -13.83
C GLY A 89 9.92 20.99 -14.35
N TYR A 90 8.77 21.18 -13.69
CA TYR A 90 7.48 20.67 -14.12
C TYR A 90 6.36 21.58 -13.62
N GLU A 91 5.92 22.50 -14.48
CA GLU A 91 4.55 23.01 -14.38
C GLU A 91 3.59 21.88 -14.80
N MET A 92 2.69 21.49 -13.90
CA MET A 92 1.43 20.80 -14.19
C MET A 92 0.29 21.61 -13.59
#